data_AF-W5L0L4-F1
#
_entry.id   AF-W5L0L4-F1
#
_cell.length_a   1.000
_cell.length_b   1.000
_cell.length_c   1.000
_cell.angle_alpha   90.00
_cell.angle_beta   90.00
_cell.angle_gamma   90.00
#
_symmetry.space_group_name_H-M   'P 1'
#
loop_
_entity.id
_entity.type
_entity.pdbx_description
1 polymer ?
#
loop_
_entity_poly.entity_id
_entity_poly.type
_entity_poly.pdbx_seq_one_letter_code
_entity_poly.pdbx_strand_id
1 'polypeptide(L)'
;VSFSIVLFSFFQIISIDVTKVVENVPDALASFIPPVLLSSLTITNVTLINLKIWKQEQAVVLFGPVASASNNMEELSESILQGFTCTSARSLPLQKIKQLVKACRPRTDRNKVALKESQLICMYNYVKDDLTLSFTDMPSDMLLYYSYSKVPKTKCRSYFIALGAADFSIPSSLLKIPSSLFKSAQDCLGITGTTLNKDQVGNSDPLILENLKNCGDLSDAQVTAIQTLLFSGNTPYGNRLTWNQKTLDQLGILPLYLKRDFWAAFSSTTKTAFLKSFVPFLRSPGSINTNTPTQYLCLTGNITEATIADPSFPFDNIAAITDKVVDTSFQTIILNKLNQLFPTGLPDSVVQLLGSTSFMATVDDISKWDITTIDTLSSLMSPNKGNWTSEQQWIMKYLSVEGNTLGTAELNAIGSNLCSLDVSVLNTITADNLGRAKPMNISSCSIEQKSALYSIANSSFSSQRNDPTTFYQLISLYLGNTHFFTYSQVYVSIDCISFCWNTHTHTGEFTPAIRHGSAGQ
;
A
#
# COMPACT_ATOMS: atom_id res chain seq x y z
N VAL A 1 -7.86 -2.18 -23.29
CA VAL A 1 -6.79 -1.45 -24.04
C VAL A 1 -5.49 -2.09 -23.65
N SER A 2 -4.63 -2.45 -24.62
CA SER A 2 -3.35 -3.13 -24.31
C SER A 2 -2.40 -2.18 -23.58
N PHE A 3 -1.52 -2.73 -22.73
CA PHE A 3 -0.53 -1.97 -21.97
C PHE A 3 0.40 -1.21 -22.91
N SER A 4 0.81 -1.86 -24.01
CA SER A 4 1.63 -1.26 -25.07
C SER A 4 1.02 0.02 -25.63
N ILE A 5 -0.29 0.02 -25.92
CA ILE A 5 -0.99 1.16 -26.54
C ILE A 5 -1.02 2.36 -25.60
N VAL A 6 -1.31 2.13 -24.31
CA VAL A 6 -1.35 3.19 -23.30
C VAL A 6 0.02 3.84 -23.15
N LEU A 7 1.06 3.02 -23.08
CA LEU A 7 2.42 3.49 -22.84
C LEU A 7 3.01 4.20 -24.07
N PHE A 8 2.76 3.66 -25.27
CA PHE A 8 3.17 4.30 -26.53
C PHE A 8 2.52 5.68 -26.69
N SER A 9 1.20 5.77 -26.48
CA SER A 9 0.46 7.03 -26.55
C SER A 9 1.00 8.04 -25.55
N PHE A 10 1.29 7.59 -24.33
CA PHE A 10 1.89 8.42 -23.29
C PHE A 10 3.27 8.97 -23.70
N PHE A 11 4.16 8.11 -24.21
CA PHE A 11 5.50 8.54 -24.62
C PHE A 11 5.47 9.50 -25.81
N GLN A 12 4.49 9.37 -26.70
CA GLN A 12 4.29 10.29 -27.80
C GLN A 12 3.82 11.67 -27.32
N ILE A 13 2.92 11.73 -26.33
CA ILE A 13 2.44 12.98 -25.72
C ILE A 13 3.58 13.76 -25.06
N ILE A 14 4.42 13.11 -24.25
CA ILE A 14 5.50 13.80 -23.54
C ILE A 14 6.65 14.24 -24.46
N SER A 15 6.77 13.62 -25.64
CA SER A 15 7.80 13.97 -26.62
C SER A 15 7.48 15.25 -27.40
N ILE A 16 6.26 15.80 -27.27
CA ILE A 16 5.85 17.05 -27.93
C ILE A 16 6.60 18.25 -27.31
N ASP A 17 6.53 18.38 -25.98
CA ASP A 17 7.24 19.40 -25.22
C ASP A 17 7.38 18.94 -23.77
N VAL A 18 8.62 18.61 -23.38
CA VAL A 18 8.95 18.12 -22.03
C VAL A 18 8.74 19.18 -20.94
N THR A 19 8.73 20.46 -21.31
CA THR A 19 8.53 21.57 -20.36
C THR A 19 7.06 21.80 -20.01
N LYS A 20 6.16 21.30 -20.86
CA LYS A 20 4.70 21.39 -20.72
C LYS A 20 4.04 20.05 -20.40
N VAL A 21 4.80 19.12 -19.84
CA VAL A 21 4.31 17.76 -19.50
C VAL A 21 3.03 17.79 -18.67
N VAL A 22 2.88 18.73 -17.73
CA VAL A 22 1.67 18.83 -16.91
C VAL A 22 0.45 19.30 -17.74
N GLU A 23 0.65 20.19 -18.70
CA GLU A 23 -0.44 20.66 -19.58
C GLU A 23 -0.83 19.58 -20.60
N ASN A 24 0.17 18.90 -21.16
CA ASN A 24 0.00 17.98 -22.28
C ASN A 24 -0.56 16.62 -21.86
N VAL A 25 -0.21 16.14 -20.65
CA VAL A 25 -0.59 14.80 -20.20
C VAL A 25 -1.98 14.82 -19.55
N PRO A 26 -2.96 14.05 -20.07
CA PRO A 26 -4.29 13.92 -19.45
C PRO A 26 -4.22 13.42 -18.01
N ASP A 27 -5.18 13.80 -17.18
CA ASP A 27 -5.17 13.49 -15.73
C ASP A 27 -5.11 11.98 -15.45
N ALA A 28 -5.79 11.17 -16.27
CA ALA A 28 -5.77 9.70 -16.18
C ALA A 28 -4.36 9.10 -16.40
N LEU A 29 -3.47 9.80 -17.09
CA LEU A 29 -2.11 9.37 -17.40
C LEU A 29 -1.05 10.07 -16.53
N ALA A 30 -1.43 11.00 -15.66
CA ALA A 30 -0.50 11.76 -14.81
C ALA A 30 0.39 10.82 -13.98
N SER A 31 -0.15 9.70 -13.51
CA SER A 31 0.57 8.70 -12.71
C SER A 31 1.68 7.93 -13.46
N PHE A 32 1.79 8.11 -14.79
CA PHE A 32 2.85 7.57 -15.63
C PHE A 32 4.02 8.54 -15.84
N ILE A 33 3.88 9.81 -15.43
CA ILE A 33 4.94 10.81 -15.59
C ILE A 33 6.14 10.46 -14.70
N PRO A 34 7.35 10.26 -15.26
CA PRO A 34 8.54 9.99 -14.47
C PRO A 34 8.88 11.18 -13.56
N PRO A 35 9.23 10.96 -12.27
CA PRO A 35 9.56 12.05 -11.35
C PRO A 35 10.67 12.99 -11.85
N VAL A 36 11.65 12.48 -12.60
CA VAL A 36 12.73 13.30 -13.17
C VAL A 36 12.22 14.37 -14.16
N LEU A 37 11.10 14.13 -14.85
CA LEU A 37 10.50 15.13 -15.73
C LEU A 37 9.75 16.21 -14.94
N LEU A 38 9.33 15.90 -13.72
CA LEU A 38 8.63 16.83 -12.84
C LEU A 38 9.59 17.73 -12.06
N SER A 39 10.83 17.29 -11.87
CA SER A 39 11.80 17.99 -11.02
C SER A 39 12.35 19.28 -11.60
N SER A 40 12.22 19.48 -12.91
CA SER A 40 12.72 20.69 -13.61
C SER A 40 11.60 21.63 -14.04
N LEU A 41 10.38 21.41 -13.56
CA LEU A 41 9.22 22.19 -13.97
C LEU A 41 9.18 23.55 -13.26
N THR A 42 8.90 24.59 -14.04
CA THR A 42 8.52 25.89 -13.49
C THR A 42 7.01 25.89 -13.25
N ILE A 43 6.60 25.84 -11.97
CA ILE A 43 5.19 25.80 -11.61
C ILE A 43 4.60 27.22 -11.68
N THR A 44 3.81 27.47 -12.72
CA THR A 44 3.11 28.74 -12.94
C THR A 44 1.63 28.68 -12.56
N ASN A 45 1.02 27.48 -12.57
CA ASN A 45 -0.40 27.28 -12.29
C ASN A 45 -0.63 26.10 -11.32
N VAL A 46 -0.81 26.42 -10.04
CA VAL A 46 -1.07 25.44 -8.96
C VAL A 46 -2.42 24.75 -9.14
N THR A 47 -3.42 25.42 -9.72
CA THR A 47 -4.75 24.85 -9.94
C THR A 47 -4.69 23.64 -10.88
N LEU A 48 -3.91 23.73 -11.95
CA LEU A 48 -3.76 22.63 -12.91
C LEU A 48 -3.05 21.42 -12.28
N ILE A 49 -2.08 21.68 -11.39
CA ILE A 49 -1.39 20.64 -10.62
C ILE A 49 -2.35 19.92 -9.68
N ASN A 50 -3.23 20.66 -8.99
CA ASN A 50 -4.18 20.09 -8.03
C ASN A 50 -5.28 19.22 -8.66
N LEU A 51 -5.58 19.40 -9.96
CA LEU A 51 -6.55 18.57 -10.68
C LEU A 51 -6.03 17.14 -10.93
N LYS A 52 -4.71 16.94 -10.87
CA LYS A 52 -4.08 15.66 -11.17
C LYS A 52 -3.91 14.78 -9.94
N ILE A 53 -3.99 13.48 -10.16
CA ILE A 53 -3.69 12.47 -9.15
C ILE A 53 -2.22 12.07 -9.28
N TRP A 54 -1.42 12.54 -8.34
CA TRP A 54 0.00 12.25 -8.23
C TRP A 54 0.26 11.06 -7.33
N LYS A 55 1.25 10.24 -7.69
CA LYS A 55 1.82 9.25 -6.78
C LYS A 55 2.77 9.93 -5.79
N GLN A 56 3.06 9.27 -4.68
CA GLN A 56 3.89 9.85 -3.63
C GLN A 56 5.28 10.27 -4.16
N GLU A 57 5.89 9.46 -5.02
CA GLU A 57 7.22 9.74 -5.56
C GLU A 57 7.24 10.92 -6.53
N GLN A 58 6.13 11.15 -7.23
CA GLN A 58 5.93 12.33 -8.08
C GLN A 58 5.66 13.57 -7.22
N ALA A 59 4.84 13.42 -6.19
CA ALA A 59 4.50 14.48 -5.25
C ALA A 59 5.75 14.97 -4.50
N VAL A 60 6.69 14.08 -4.18
CA VAL A 60 7.93 14.43 -3.47
C VAL A 60 8.77 15.47 -4.20
N VAL A 61 8.91 15.34 -5.52
CA VAL A 61 9.64 16.30 -6.36
C VAL A 61 8.82 17.55 -6.68
N LEU A 62 7.49 17.44 -6.74
CA LEU A 62 6.59 18.56 -7.03
C LEU A 62 6.34 19.47 -5.82
N PHE A 63 6.35 18.92 -4.61
CA PHE A 63 5.85 19.62 -3.42
C PHE A 63 6.60 20.93 -3.17
N GLY A 64 7.93 20.94 -3.23
CA GLY A 64 8.74 22.14 -2.94
C GLY A 64 8.39 23.32 -3.86
N PRO A 65 8.47 23.16 -5.19
CA PRO A 65 8.05 24.18 -6.15
C PRO A 65 6.59 24.62 -5.98
N VAL A 66 5.66 23.68 -5.79
CA VAL A 66 4.23 23.98 -5.64
C VAL A 66 3.94 24.74 -4.33
N ALA A 67 4.55 24.33 -3.22
CA ALA A 67 4.43 24.98 -1.92
C ALA A 67 5.04 26.40 -1.92
N SER A 68 6.07 26.61 -2.72
CA SER A 68 6.68 27.92 -2.92
C SER A 68 5.76 28.85 -3.71
N ALA A 69 5.18 28.36 -4.82
CA ALA A 69 4.26 29.10 -5.68
C ALA A 69 2.86 29.33 -5.06
N SER A 70 2.42 28.44 -4.17
CA SER A 70 1.11 28.56 -3.51
C SER A 70 1.11 29.65 -2.43
N ASN A 71 0.02 30.41 -2.37
CA ASN A 71 -0.21 31.39 -1.30
C ASN A 71 -0.79 30.75 -0.04
N ASN A 72 -1.44 29.59 -0.17
CA ASN A 72 -2.16 28.92 0.91
C ASN A 72 -2.04 27.39 0.78
N MET A 73 -1.50 26.75 1.81
CA MET A 73 -1.32 25.28 1.80
C MET A 73 -2.65 24.53 1.85
N GLU A 74 -3.73 25.16 2.34
CA GLU A 74 -5.04 24.50 2.45
C GLU A 74 -5.73 24.25 1.10
N GLU A 75 -5.27 24.92 0.04
CA GLU A 75 -5.74 24.76 -1.34
C GLU A 75 -5.08 23.60 -2.07
N LEU A 76 -3.98 23.06 -1.52
CA LEU A 76 -3.26 21.94 -2.15
C LEU A 76 -4.06 20.64 -2.04
N SER A 77 -4.05 19.86 -3.12
CA SER A 77 -4.67 18.54 -3.15
C SER A 77 -3.96 17.57 -2.19
N GLU A 78 -4.67 16.54 -1.71
CA GLU A 78 -4.08 15.45 -0.94
C GLU A 78 -2.96 14.75 -1.72
N SER A 79 -3.09 14.69 -3.04
CA SER A 79 -2.12 14.07 -3.93
C SER A 79 -0.79 14.81 -3.96
N ILE A 80 -0.77 16.12 -3.73
CA ILE A 80 0.45 16.92 -3.57
C ILE A 80 0.94 16.91 -2.13
N LEU A 81 0.04 17.05 -1.15
CA LEU A 81 0.41 17.12 0.26
C LEU A 81 1.15 15.87 0.75
N GLN A 82 0.83 14.68 0.25
CA GLN A 82 1.56 13.44 0.59
C GLN A 82 3.07 13.48 0.20
N GLY A 83 3.46 14.42 -0.66
CA GLY A 83 4.82 14.57 -1.17
C GLY A 83 5.74 15.39 -0.28
N PHE A 84 5.26 16.07 0.76
CA PHE A 84 6.17 16.92 1.52
C PHE A 84 7.29 16.11 2.18
N THR A 85 8.49 16.67 2.25
CA THR A 85 9.60 16.11 3.03
C THR A 85 10.02 17.10 4.10
N CYS A 86 10.68 16.64 5.17
CA CYS A 86 11.15 17.55 6.20
C CYS A 86 12.13 18.60 5.65
N THR A 87 12.97 18.19 4.70
CA THR A 87 13.87 19.09 3.96
C THR A 87 13.09 20.15 3.17
N SER A 88 12.07 19.76 2.40
CA SER A 88 11.24 20.72 1.66
C SER A 88 10.38 21.61 2.57
N ALA A 89 10.01 21.14 3.76
CA ALA A 89 9.29 21.96 4.74
C ALA A 89 10.22 23.01 5.36
N ARG A 90 11.50 22.66 5.61
CA ARG A 90 12.50 23.56 6.20
C ARG A 90 12.79 24.81 5.37
N SER A 91 12.65 24.72 4.04
CA SER A 91 12.81 25.88 3.16
C SER A 91 11.61 26.85 3.20
N LEU A 92 10.50 26.46 3.83
CA LEU A 92 9.30 27.28 3.94
C LEU A 92 9.34 28.13 5.24
N PRO A 93 8.72 29.33 5.22
CA PRO A 93 8.49 30.10 6.45
C PRO A 93 7.65 29.32 7.46
N LEU A 94 7.91 29.49 8.76
CA LEU A 94 7.22 28.77 9.84
C LEU A 94 5.69 28.85 9.75
N GLN A 95 5.14 29.99 9.34
CA GLN A 95 3.69 30.16 9.15
C GLN A 95 3.15 29.24 8.04
N LYS A 96 3.87 29.11 6.93
CA LYS A 96 3.53 28.17 5.85
C LYS A 96 3.61 26.72 6.32
N ILE A 97 4.58 26.37 7.18
CA ILE A 97 4.68 25.02 7.76
C ILE A 97 3.47 24.73 8.68
N LYS A 98 3.04 25.70 9.49
CA LYS A 98 1.82 25.55 10.31
C LYS A 98 0.58 25.38 9.45
N GLN A 99 0.46 26.12 8.35
CA GLN A 99 -0.61 25.93 7.37
C GLN A 99 -0.54 24.56 6.70
N LEU A 100 0.66 24.06 6.39
CA LEU A 100 0.85 22.70 5.86
C LEU A 100 0.34 21.65 6.86
N VAL A 101 0.65 21.79 8.15
CA VAL A 101 0.13 20.88 9.18
C VAL A 101 -1.39 20.89 9.20
N LYS A 102 -1.99 22.08 9.19
CA LYS A 102 -3.44 22.23 9.11
C LYS A 102 -4.01 21.66 7.82
N ALA A 103 -3.35 21.85 6.69
CA ALA A 103 -3.81 21.37 5.39
C ALA A 103 -3.88 19.85 5.32
N CYS A 104 -3.06 19.13 6.08
CA CYS A 104 -3.05 17.67 6.15
C CYS A 104 -4.05 17.07 7.15
N ARG A 105 -4.84 17.88 7.87
CA ARG A 105 -5.86 17.38 8.81
C ARG A 105 -6.95 16.55 8.10
N PRO A 106 -7.67 15.66 8.82
CA PRO A 106 -8.83 14.98 8.26
C PRO A 106 -9.91 15.97 7.81
N ARG A 107 -10.51 15.73 6.63
CA ARG A 107 -11.62 16.51 6.08
C ARG A 107 -12.70 15.56 5.57
N THR A 108 -13.95 15.99 5.59
CA THR A 108 -15.10 15.17 5.14
C THR A 108 -15.22 15.09 3.62
N ASP A 109 -14.68 16.08 2.91
CA ASP A 109 -14.77 16.28 1.47
C ASP A 109 -13.50 15.85 0.71
N ARG A 110 -12.51 15.28 1.41
CA ARG A 110 -11.24 14.85 0.82
C ARG A 110 -10.72 13.58 1.47
N ASN A 111 -10.05 12.76 0.67
CA ASN A 111 -9.32 11.60 1.18
C ASN A 111 -8.26 12.02 2.22
N LYS A 112 -8.00 11.13 3.17
CA LYS A 112 -6.93 11.27 4.16
C LYS A 112 -5.58 11.34 3.45
N VAL A 113 -4.74 12.31 3.81
CA VAL A 113 -3.39 12.44 3.24
C VAL A 113 -2.52 11.29 3.76
N ALA A 114 -1.96 10.49 2.85
CA ALA A 114 -1.06 9.40 3.20
C ALA A 114 0.33 9.95 3.60
N LEU A 115 0.68 9.84 4.88
CA LEU A 115 1.92 10.38 5.45
C LEU A 115 2.79 9.28 6.05
N LYS A 116 4.11 9.44 5.93
CA LYS A 116 5.15 8.55 6.47
C LYS A 116 5.58 8.99 7.88
N GLU A 117 6.17 8.07 8.64
CA GLU A 117 6.70 8.34 9.99
C GLU A 117 7.61 9.58 10.05
N SER A 118 8.56 9.74 9.11
CA SER A 118 9.47 10.89 9.08
C SER A 118 8.75 12.23 8.84
N GLN A 119 7.72 12.23 7.99
CA GLN A 119 6.85 13.38 7.74
C GLN A 119 6.12 13.79 9.02
N LEU A 120 5.52 12.83 9.72
CA LEU A 120 4.71 13.06 10.92
C LEU A 120 5.57 13.57 12.10
N ILE A 121 6.75 12.99 12.31
CA ILE A 121 7.71 13.45 13.32
C ILE A 121 8.16 14.89 13.01
N CYS A 122 8.44 15.18 11.75
CA CYS A 122 8.82 16.53 11.32
C CYS A 122 7.72 17.55 11.62
N MET A 123 6.47 17.27 11.25
CA MET A 123 5.33 18.13 11.54
C MET A 123 5.18 18.38 13.04
N TYR A 124 5.28 17.32 13.85
CA TYR A 124 5.25 17.43 15.30
C TYR A 124 6.33 18.37 15.85
N ASN A 125 7.57 18.24 15.37
CA ASN A 125 8.66 19.10 15.82
C ASN A 125 8.41 20.60 15.56
N TYR A 126 7.67 20.95 14.52
CA TYR A 126 7.32 22.34 14.21
C TYR A 126 6.16 22.93 15.02
N VAL A 127 5.27 22.09 15.54
CA VAL A 127 4.03 22.55 16.19
C VAL A 127 3.86 22.07 17.63
N LYS A 128 4.79 21.27 18.16
CA LYS A 128 4.74 20.74 19.54
C LYS A 128 4.58 21.81 20.63
N ASP A 129 5.03 23.03 20.37
CA ASP A 129 4.97 24.16 21.30
C ASP A 129 3.86 25.18 20.91
N ASP A 130 3.07 24.90 19.87
CA ASP A 130 1.96 25.76 19.44
C ASP A 130 0.68 25.42 20.19
N LEU A 131 0.41 26.19 21.25
CA LEU A 131 -0.77 26.03 22.10
C LEU A 131 -2.09 26.46 21.43
N THR A 132 -2.02 27.09 20.25
CA THR A 132 -3.22 27.55 19.53
C THR A 132 -3.90 26.44 18.74
N LEU A 133 -3.21 25.32 18.50
CA LEU A 133 -3.74 24.19 17.74
C LEU A 133 -4.54 23.25 18.63
N SER A 134 -5.70 22.84 18.13
CA SER A 134 -6.46 21.72 18.67
C SER A 134 -6.01 20.39 18.05
N PHE A 135 -6.34 19.27 18.69
CA PHE A 135 -6.02 17.94 18.15
C PHE A 135 -6.65 17.67 16.77
N THR A 136 -7.76 18.34 16.46
CA THR A 136 -8.46 18.25 15.17
C THR A 136 -7.90 19.19 14.10
N ASP A 137 -7.05 20.15 14.47
CA ASP A 137 -6.33 21.01 13.51
C ASP A 137 -5.12 20.31 12.88
N MET A 138 -4.82 19.08 13.29
CA MET A 138 -3.64 18.33 12.90
C MET A 138 -4.04 16.98 12.26
N PRO A 139 -3.16 16.35 11.47
CA PRO A 139 -3.38 14.99 11.00
C PRO A 139 -3.51 14.02 12.17
N SER A 140 -4.49 13.12 12.15
CA SER A 140 -4.65 12.12 13.21
C SER A 140 -3.41 11.26 13.39
N ASP A 141 -2.71 10.90 12.30
CA ASP A 141 -1.48 10.11 12.36
C ASP A 141 -0.33 10.83 13.08
N MET A 142 -0.33 12.15 13.05
CA MET A 142 0.70 12.94 13.71
C MET A 142 0.55 12.87 15.24
N LEU A 143 -0.68 12.66 15.73
CA LEU A 143 -0.96 12.53 17.16
C LEU A 143 -0.32 11.27 17.76
N LEU A 144 0.06 10.27 16.95
CA LEU A 144 0.81 9.08 17.38
C LEU A 144 2.18 9.45 17.98
N TYR A 145 2.78 10.55 17.50
CA TYR A 145 4.08 11.03 17.95
C TYR A 145 3.99 12.13 19.01
N TYR A 146 2.76 12.50 19.41
CA TYR A 146 2.54 13.48 20.46
C TYR A 146 2.93 12.91 21.82
N SER A 147 3.62 13.71 22.63
CA SER A 147 3.97 13.29 23.99
C SER A 147 2.71 13.30 24.87
N TYR A 148 2.11 12.12 25.08
CA TYR A 148 0.86 12.01 25.84
C TYR A 148 0.97 12.54 27.27
N SER A 149 2.16 12.51 27.88
CA SER A 149 2.40 13.12 29.21
C SER A 149 2.13 14.63 29.25
N LYS A 150 2.12 15.31 28.09
CA LYS A 150 1.77 16.73 27.95
C LYS A 150 0.27 16.96 27.72
N VAL A 151 -0.53 15.92 27.51
CA VAL A 151 -1.97 16.05 27.31
C VAL A 151 -2.65 16.29 28.66
N PRO A 152 -3.36 17.41 28.85
CA PRO A 152 -4.08 17.65 30.09
C PRO A 152 -5.10 16.54 30.36
N LYS A 153 -5.21 16.07 31.61
CA LYS A 153 -6.14 14.99 32.00
C LYS A 153 -7.58 15.27 31.54
N THR A 154 -8.02 16.53 31.62
CA THR A 154 -9.37 16.96 31.18
C THR A 154 -9.58 16.83 29.66
N LYS A 155 -8.51 16.79 28.87
CA LYS A 155 -8.53 16.69 27.42
C LYS A 155 -8.17 15.29 26.90
N CYS A 156 -7.94 14.30 27.79
CA CYS A 156 -7.50 12.97 27.36
C CYS A 156 -8.49 12.31 26.38
N ARG A 157 -9.80 12.44 26.63
CA ARG A 157 -10.83 11.91 25.72
C ARG A 157 -10.79 12.58 24.35
N SER A 158 -10.68 13.91 24.30
CA SER A 158 -10.58 14.63 23.03
C SER A 158 -9.34 14.24 22.23
N TYR A 159 -8.22 13.96 22.90
CA TYR A 159 -7.02 13.45 22.26
C TYR A 159 -7.26 12.06 21.65
N PHE A 160 -7.79 11.11 22.42
CA PHE A 160 -8.04 9.75 21.91
C PHE A 160 -9.13 9.68 20.84
N ILE A 161 -10.12 10.58 20.86
CA ILE A 161 -11.10 10.71 19.76
C ILE A 161 -10.40 11.13 18.47
N ALA A 162 -9.55 12.17 18.52
CA ALA A 162 -8.83 12.63 17.33
C ALA A 162 -7.79 11.61 16.84
N LEU A 163 -7.11 10.93 17.77
CA LEU A 163 -6.14 9.87 17.49
C LEU A 163 -6.81 8.60 16.93
N GLY A 164 -8.08 8.33 17.25
CA GLY A 164 -8.77 7.12 16.82
C GLY A 164 -8.85 6.92 15.31
N ALA A 165 -8.74 8.00 14.52
CA ALA A 165 -8.67 7.96 13.06
C ALA A 165 -7.24 7.75 12.50
N ALA A 166 -6.25 7.58 13.37
CA ALA A 166 -4.87 7.35 12.98
C ALA A 166 -4.65 5.92 12.45
N ASP A 167 -3.69 5.78 11.54
CA ASP A 167 -3.21 4.48 11.08
C ASP A 167 -2.05 4.02 11.98
N PHE A 168 -2.35 3.07 12.87
CA PHE A 168 -1.39 2.51 13.82
C PHE A 168 -0.36 1.56 13.17
N SER A 169 -0.43 1.32 11.85
CA SER A 169 0.60 0.60 11.10
C SER A 169 1.77 1.48 10.67
N ILE A 170 1.60 2.81 10.70
CA ILE A 170 2.64 3.77 10.28
C ILE A 170 3.86 3.76 11.23
N PRO A 171 3.69 3.77 12.57
CA PRO A 171 4.83 3.84 13.46
C PRO A 171 5.75 2.62 13.35
N SER A 172 7.05 2.85 13.34
CA SER A 172 8.01 1.75 13.39
C SER A 172 7.87 0.95 14.69
N SER A 173 8.04 -0.37 14.58
CA SER A 173 7.95 -1.31 15.70
C SER A 173 8.92 -0.97 16.85
N LEU A 174 10.01 -0.26 16.53
CA LEU A 174 11.02 0.21 17.48
C LEU A 174 10.45 1.18 18.52
N LEU A 175 9.52 2.06 18.12
CA LEU A 175 9.00 3.10 19.00
C LEU A 175 7.95 2.59 20.00
N LYS A 176 7.40 1.38 19.78
CA LYS A 176 6.37 0.75 20.64
C LYS A 176 5.18 1.69 20.96
N ILE A 177 4.90 2.64 20.07
CA ILE A 177 3.87 3.68 20.24
C ILE A 177 2.48 3.08 20.51
N PRO A 178 1.99 2.10 19.71
CA PRO A 178 0.64 1.56 19.91
C PRO A 178 0.44 0.98 21.33
N SER A 179 1.41 0.21 21.82
CA SER A 179 1.33 -0.42 23.14
C SER A 179 1.38 0.58 24.30
N SER A 180 2.10 1.70 24.17
CA SER A 180 2.16 2.73 25.20
C SER A 180 0.89 3.59 25.22
N LEU A 181 0.37 3.93 24.04
CA LEU A 181 -0.87 4.69 23.89
C LEU A 181 -2.08 3.88 24.34
N PHE A 182 -2.07 2.55 24.15
CA PHE A 182 -3.15 1.69 24.65
C PHE A 182 -3.29 1.77 26.17
N LYS A 183 -2.18 1.67 26.92
CA LYS A 183 -2.19 1.83 28.38
C LYS A 183 -2.70 3.22 28.78
N SER A 184 -2.22 4.24 28.08
CA SER A 184 -2.65 5.62 28.29
C SER A 184 -4.16 5.83 28.02
N ALA A 185 -4.71 5.12 27.04
CA ALA A 185 -6.14 5.12 26.73
C ALA A 185 -6.95 4.42 27.81
N GLN A 186 -6.47 3.28 28.30
CA GLN A 186 -7.08 2.57 29.43
C GLN A 186 -7.15 3.48 30.66
N ASP A 187 -6.04 4.17 30.99
CA ASP A 187 -5.99 5.11 32.10
C ASP A 187 -6.96 6.29 31.91
N CYS A 188 -7.00 6.88 30.70
CA CYS A 188 -7.94 7.96 30.37
C CYS A 188 -9.41 7.56 30.52
N LEU A 189 -9.73 6.31 30.16
CA LEU A 189 -11.09 5.77 30.21
C LEU A 189 -11.42 5.11 31.55
N GLY A 190 -10.46 5.02 32.50
CA GLY A 190 -10.63 4.36 33.78
C GLY A 190 -10.82 2.84 33.68
N ILE A 191 -10.19 2.21 32.68
CA ILE A 191 -10.33 0.77 32.39
C ILE A 191 -9.23 0.01 33.10
N THR A 192 -9.58 -0.71 34.17
CA THR A 192 -8.66 -1.61 34.88
C THR A 192 -8.97 -3.06 34.49
N GLY A 193 -8.42 -3.52 33.36
CA GLY A 193 -8.58 -4.90 32.91
C GLY A 193 -8.48 -5.10 31.40
N THR A 194 -8.58 -6.36 30.96
CA THR A 194 -8.59 -6.77 29.54
C THR A 194 -9.98 -7.10 29.02
N THR A 195 -11.01 -6.99 29.88
CA THR A 195 -12.40 -7.32 29.55
C THR A 195 -13.23 -6.06 29.36
N LEU A 196 -13.92 -5.97 28.23
CA LEU A 196 -14.83 -4.87 27.94
C LEU A 196 -16.16 -5.06 28.68
N ASN A 197 -16.66 -4.04 29.37
CA ASN A 197 -17.99 -4.06 29.97
C ASN A 197 -19.07 -3.56 28.97
N LYS A 198 -20.35 -3.67 29.36
CA LYS A 198 -21.49 -3.24 28.55
C LYS A 198 -21.36 -1.80 28.06
N ASP A 199 -20.99 -0.87 28.95
CA ASP A 199 -20.97 0.56 28.66
C ASP A 199 -19.81 0.92 27.72
N GLN A 200 -18.68 0.22 27.84
CA GLN A 200 -17.54 0.37 26.94
C GLN A 200 -17.89 -0.09 25.52
N VAL A 201 -18.59 -1.22 25.37
CA VAL A 201 -19.04 -1.70 24.06
C VAL A 201 -20.12 -0.78 23.47
N GLY A 202 -21.11 -0.37 24.28
CA GLY A 202 -22.25 0.41 23.80
C GLY A 202 -21.92 1.84 23.38
N ASN A 203 -20.87 2.44 23.94
CA ASN A 203 -20.43 3.80 23.62
C ASN A 203 -19.23 3.84 22.64
N SER A 204 -18.80 2.68 22.14
CA SER A 204 -17.70 2.60 21.17
C SER A 204 -18.16 2.96 19.76
N ASP A 205 -17.21 3.32 18.89
CA ASP A 205 -17.47 3.47 17.46
C ASP A 205 -18.03 2.14 16.88
N PRO A 206 -19.04 2.18 16.00
CA PRO A 206 -19.62 1.00 15.35
C PRO A 206 -18.61 0.01 14.74
N LEU A 207 -17.43 0.47 14.33
CA LEU A 207 -16.35 -0.39 13.83
C LEU A 207 -15.78 -1.35 14.89
N ILE A 208 -16.07 -1.13 16.19
CA ILE A 208 -15.71 -2.08 17.26
C ILE A 208 -16.26 -3.48 16.98
N LEU A 209 -17.38 -3.58 16.27
CA LEU A 209 -18.01 -4.85 15.89
C LEU A 209 -17.08 -5.72 15.04
N GLU A 210 -16.23 -5.12 14.20
CA GLU A 210 -15.24 -5.87 13.42
C GLU A 210 -14.19 -6.53 14.32
N ASN A 211 -13.74 -5.81 15.35
CA ASN A 211 -12.77 -6.34 16.31
C ASN A 211 -13.38 -7.40 17.23
N LEU A 212 -14.66 -7.24 17.62
CA LEU A 212 -15.37 -8.18 18.48
C LEU A 212 -15.61 -9.55 17.83
N LYS A 213 -15.53 -9.66 16.49
CA LYS A 213 -15.55 -10.96 15.78
C LYS A 213 -14.38 -11.86 16.17
N ASN A 214 -13.28 -11.28 16.65
CA ASN A 214 -12.08 -12.03 17.04
C ASN A 214 -12.14 -12.50 18.50
N CYS A 215 -13.18 -12.15 19.25
CA CYS A 215 -13.34 -12.57 20.65
C CYS A 215 -13.87 -14.01 20.70
N GLY A 216 -13.20 -14.88 21.48
CA GLY A 216 -13.61 -16.28 21.65
C GLY A 216 -14.84 -16.47 22.54
N ASP A 217 -15.08 -15.57 23.49
CA ASP A 217 -16.25 -15.59 24.36
C ASP A 217 -16.74 -14.16 24.67
N LEU A 218 -18.06 -13.98 24.77
CA LEU A 218 -18.74 -12.70 25.00
C LEU A 218 -19.80 -12.88 26.09
N SER A 219 -19.70 -12.10 27.16
CA SER A 219 -20.69 -12.09 28.25
C SER A 219 -22.05 -11.58 27.79
N ASP A 220 -23.12 -11.99 28.48
CA ASP A 220 -24.50 -11.54 28.23
C ASP A 220 -24.66 -10.01 28.20
N ALA A 221 -23.88 -9.32 29.02
CA ALA A 221 -23.88 -7.86 29.09
C ALA A 221 -23.25 -7.23 27.83
N GLN A 222 -22.13 -7.78 27.34
CA GLN A 222 -21.49 -7.37 26.08
C GLN A 222 -22.38 -7.67 24.88
N VAL A 223 -22.99 -8.86 24.83
CA VAL A 223 -23.96 -9.24 23.79
C VAL A 223 -25.12 -8.25 23.71
N THR A 224 -25.65 -7.84 24.86
CA THR A 224 -26.75 -6.87 24.91
C THR A 224 -26.31 -5.50 24.36
N ALA A 225 -25.08 -5.07 24.66
CA ALA A 225 -24.51 -3.84 24.10
C ALA A 225 -24.30 -3.94 22.58
N ILE A 226 -23.75 -5.05 22.08
CA ILE A 226 -23.58 -5.33 20.64
C ILE A 226 -24.93 -5.24 19.91
N GLN A 227 -25.97 -5.88 20.44
CA GLN A 227 -27.30 -5.83 19.85
C GLN A 227 -27.87 -4.40 19.85
N THR A 228 -27.67 -3.65 20.93
CA THR A 228 -28.11 -2.25 21.00
C THR A 228 -27.42 -1.41 19.92
N LEU A 229 -26.12 -1.60 19.74
CA LEU A 229 -25.32 -0.92 18.72
C LEU A 229 -25.78 -1.28 17.30
N LEU A 230 -25.97 -2.57 17.01
CA LEU A 230 -26.50 -3.04 15.73
C LEU A 230 -27.91 -2.46 15.44
N PHE A 231 -28.77 -2.39 16.46
CA PHE A 231 -30.14 -1.90 16.30
C PHE A 231 -30.25 -0.38 16.17
N SER A 232 -29.19 0.37 16.51
CA SER A 232 -29.15 1.82 16.28
C SER A 232 -29.29 2.18 14.80
N GLY A 233 -28.94 1.27 13.88
CA GLY A 233 -28.91 1.51 12.44
C GLY A 233 -27.72 2.35 11.97
N ASN A 234 -26.92 2.90 12.88
CA ASN A 234 -25.74 3.74 12.60
C ASN A 234 -24.46 2.91 12.46
N THR A 235 -24.58 1.66 12.03
CA THR A 235 -23.44 0.76 11.83
C THR A 235 -23.19 0.55 10.33
N PRO A 236 -22.02 0.04 9.91
CA PRO A 236 -21.78 -0.34 8.52
C PRO A 236 -22.80 -1.36 7.97
N TYR A 237 -23.52 -2.05 8.84
CA TYR A 237 -24.57 -3.02 8.49
C TYR A 237 -25.93 -2.39 8.19
N GLY A 238 -26.06 -1.07 8.37
CA GLY A 238 -27.27 -0.31 8.04
C GLY A 238 -28.48 -0.65 8.91
N ASN A 239 -29.66 -0.23 8.45
CA ASN A 239 -30.91 -0.37 9.18
C ASN A 239 -31.41 -1.82 9.21
N ARG A 240 -31.93 -2.28 10.36
CA ARG A 240 -32.50 -3.62 10.54
C ARG A 240 -33.49 -4.04 9.44
N LEU A 241 -34.30 -3.11 8.94
CA LEU A 241 -35.30 -3.39 7.90
C LEU A 241 -34.69 -3.77 6.54
N THR A 242 -33.41 -3.49 6.34
CA THR A 242 -32.67 -3.78 5.09
C THR A 242 -31.79 -5.03 5.19
N TRP A 243 -31.72 -5.66 6.36
CA TRP A 243 -30.82 -6.78 6.60
C TRP A 243 -31.21 -8.01 5.78
N ASN A 244 -30.21 -8.66 5.20
CA ASN A 244 -30.37 -9.83 4.34
C ASN A 244 -29.22 -10.82 4.55
N GLN A 245 -29.12 -11.83 3.65
CA GLN A 245 -28.08 -12.85 3.71
C GLN A 245 -26.67 -12.26 3.77
N LYS A 246 -26.38 -11.24 2.95
CA LYS A 246 -25.08 -10.57 2.92
C LYS A 246 -24.74 -9.95 4.26
N THR A 247 -25.72 -9.38 4.96
CA THR A 247 -25.51 -8.82 6.31
C THR A 247 -25.07 -9.91 7.29
N LEU A 248 -25.72 -11.09 7.26
CA LEU A 248 -25.32 -12.22 8.12
C LEU A 248 -23.92 -12.72 7.79
N ASP A 249 -23.59 -12.85 6.50
CA ASP A 249 -22.24 -13.26 6.06
C ASP A 249 -21.17 -12.27 6.53
N GLN A 250 -21.45 -10.96 6.44
CA GLN A 250 -20.54 -9.91 6.90
C GLN A 250 -20.38 -9.89 8.43
N LEU A 251 -21.42 -10.21 9.19
CA LEU A 251 -21.37 -10.28 10.65
C LEU A 251 -20.52 -11.45 11.18
N GLY A 252 -20.23 -12.45 10.35
CA GLY A 252 -19.31 -13.55 10.68
C GLY A 252 -19.78 -14.36 11.88
N ILE A 253 -18.94 -14.48 12.91
CA ILE A 253 -19.22 -15.30 14.12
C ILE A 253 -20.22 -14.65 15.08
N LEU A 254 -20.38 -13.31 15.04
CA LEU A 254 -21.17 -12.57 16.01
C LEU A 254 -22.61 -13.06 16.18
N PRO A 255 -23.38 -13.44 15.12
CA PRO A 255 -24.74 -13.92 15.25
C PRO A 255 -24.93 -15.11 16.21
N LEU A 256 -23.89 -15.91 16.47
CA LEU A 256 -23.94 -17.03 17.42
C LEU A 256 -24.14 -16.57 18.87
N TYR A 257 -23.68 -15.36 19.21
CA TYR A 257 -23.79 -14.80 20.55
C TYR A 257 -25.08 -14.00 20.73
N LEU A 258 -25.79 -13.61 19.66
CA LEU A 258 -26.91 -12.67 19.71
C LEU A 258 -28.24 -13.34 20.07
N LYS A 259 -29.09 -12.59 20.79
CA LYS A 259 -30.38 -13.08 21.31
C LYS A 259 -31.46 -13.18 20.23
N ARG A 260 -32.58 -13.82 20.58
CA ARG A 260 -33.74 -14.07 19.70
C ARG A 260 -34.21 -12.85 18.91
N ASP A 261 -34.18 -11.66 19.51
CA ASP A 261 -34.67 -10.43 18.88
C ASP A 261 -33.81 -9.97 17.69
N PHE A 262 -32.53 -10.37 17.63
CA PHE A 262 -31.69 -10.20 16.45
C PHE A 262 -32.20 -11.11 15.32
N TRP A 263 -32.39 -12.39 15.61
CA TRP A 263 -32.89 -13.36 14.63
C TRP A 263 -34.31 -13.05 14.15
N ALA A 264 -35.13 -12.37 14.95
CA ALA A 264 -36.46 -11.91 14.52
C ALA A 264 -36.42 -10.95 13.32
N ALA A 265 -35.27 -10.31 13.04
CA ALA A 265 -35.10 -9.42 11.89
C ALA A 265 -35.00 -10.14 10.53
N PHE A 266 -34.78 -11.46 10.52
CA PHE A 266 -34.53 -12.21 9.29
C PHE A 266 -35.66 -13.19 8.96
N SER A 267 -35.97 -13.35 7.67
CA SER A 267 -36.91 -14.36 7.19
C SER A 267 -36.41 -15.78 7.44
N SER A 268 -37.31 -16.77 7.46
CA SER A 268 -36.93 -18.19 7.58
C SER A 268 -35.99 -18.62 6.45
N THR A 269 -36.24 -18.18 5.23
CA THR A 269 -35.43 -18.51 4.05
C THR A 269 -34.00 -17.98 4.19
N THR A 270 -33.83 -16.74 4.66
CA THR A 270 -32.52 -16.13 4.90
C THR A 270 -31.75 -16.86 5.99
N LYS A 271 -32.41 -17.21 7.10
CA LYS A 271 -31.80 -18.00 8.18
C LYS A 271 -31.30 -19.35 7.66
N THR A 272 -32.12 -20.07 6.89
CA THR A 272 -31.76 -21.36 6.32
C THR A 272 -30.60 -21.25 5.32
N ALA A 273 -30.57 -20.20 4.49
CA ALA A 273 -29.49 -19.96 3.55
C ALA A 273 -28.14 -19.70 4.26
N PHE A 274 -28.14 -18.83 5.27
CA PHE A 274 -26.96 -18.55 6.09
C PHE A 274 -26.45 -19.80 6.82
N LEU A 275 -27.33 -20.56 7.45
CA LEU A 275 -26.88 -21.78 8.15
C LEU A 275 -26.25 -22.80 7.20
N LYS A 276 -26.69 -22.89 5.95
CA LYS A 276 -26.09 -23.78 4.94
C LYS A 276 -24.65 -23.39 4.58
N SER A 277 -24.32 -22.10 4.51
CA SER A 277 -22.95 -21.63 4.23
C SER A 277 -22.09 -21.57 5.49
N PHE A 278 -22.69 -21.21 6.62
CA PHE A 278 -21.98 -20.91 7.86
C PHE A 278 -21.62 -22.14 8.69
N VAL A 279 -22.47 -23.18 8.71
CA VAL A 279 -22.17 -24.43 9.45
C VAL A 279 -20.92 -25.15 8.91
N PRO A 280 -20.70 -25.26 7.59
CA PRO A 280 -19.43 -25.76 7.05
C PRO A 280 -18.21 -24.93 7.46
N PHE A 281 -18.33 -23.60 7.50
CA PHE A 281 -17.27 -22.69 7.94
C PHE A 281 -16.82 -23.00 9.39
N LEU A 282 -17.75 -23.26 10.30
CA LEU A 282 -17.46 -23.66 11.68
C LEU A 282 -16.76 -25.02 11.80
N ARG A 283 -16.86 -25.89 10.78
CA ARG A 283 -16.25 -27.23 10.75
C ARG A 283 -14.83 -27.25 10.16
N SER A 284 -14.33 -26.13 9.65
CA SER A 284 -12.98 -26.01 9.10
C SER A 284 -11.91 -26.01 10.22
N PRO A 285 -10.77 -26.73 10.07
CA PRO A 285 -9.70 -26.71 11.06
C PRO A 285 -9.16 -25.29 11.23
N GLY A 286 -9.30 -24.72 12.44
CA GLY A 286 -8.85 -23.37 12.78
C GLY A 286 -9.95 -22.38 13.22
N SER A 287 -11.23 -22.73 13.07
CA SER A 287 -12.36 -21.80 13.32
C SER A 287 -13.15 -22.05 14.63
N ILE A 288 -12.45 -22.29 15.75
CA ILE A 288 -12.96 -22.48 17.14
C ILE A 288 -13.08 -23.97 17.56
N ASN A 289 -12.44 -24.32 18.69
CA ASN A 289 -12.53 -25.61 19.38
C ASN A 289 -13.93 -25.80 19.98
N THR A 290 -14.86 -26.41 19.23
CA THR A 290 -16.09 -26.94 19.82
C THR A 290 -16.18 -28.45 19.56
N ASN A 291 -16.03 -29.22 20.65
CA ASN A 291 -16.22 -30.67 20.64
C ASN A 291 -17.72 -30.99 20.56
N THR A 292 -18.25 -31.26 19.36
CA THR A 292 -19.37 -32.20 19.19
C THR A 292 -19.40 -32.76 17.77
N PRO A 293 -19.45 -34.09 17.59
CA PRO A 293 -19.49 -34.72 16.28
C PRO A 293 -20.94 -34.92 15.81
N THR A 294 -21.21 -34.73 14.53
CA THR A 294 -22.20 -35.59 13.85
C THR A 294 -22.04 -35.57 12.33
N GLN A 295 -21.88 -36.79 11.83
CA GLN A 295 -21.89 -37.25 10.45
C GLN A 295 -23.15 -36.87 9.66
N TYR A 296 -22.99 -36.98 8.34
CA TYR A 296 -23.98 -37.03 7.25
C TYR A 296 -24.45 -35.68 6.69
N LEU A 297 -24.03 -35.39 5.44
CA LEU A 297 -24.90 -35.40 4.25
C LEU A 297 -24.17 -34.77 3.05
N CYS A 298 -23.86 -35.58 2.04
CA CYS A 298 -23.45 -35.17 0.71
C CYS A 298 -24.64 -34.59 -0.05
N LEU A 299 -24.47 -33.50 -0.82
CA LEU A 299 -25.33 -33.16 -1.95
C LEU A 299 -24.55 -32.42 -3.06
N THR A 300 -25.02 -32.67 -4.28
CA THR A 300 -24.37 -32.71 -5.58
C THR A 300 -24.26 -31.37 -6.32
N GLY A 301 -23.22 -31.23 -7.15
CA GLY A 301 -23.12 -30.20 -8.19
C GLY A 301 -21.76 -29.52 -8.37
N ASN A 302 -20.63 -30.21 -8.21
CA ASN A 302 -19.30 -29.64 -8.49
C ASN A 302 -18.89 -29.93 -9.94
N ILE A 303 -18.23 -28.96 -10.60
CA ILE A 303 -17.33 -29.23 -11.72
C ILE A 303 -16.23 -30.13 -11.14
N THR A 304 -16.26 -31.41 -11.48
CA THR A 304 -15.27 -32.38 -10.98
C THR A 304 -14.05 -32.39 -11.88
N GLU A 305 -12.92 -32.88 -11.36
CA GLU A 305 -11.72 -33.22 -12.15
C GLU A 305 -12.09 -34.04 -13.40
N ALA A 306 -13.03 -34.99 -13.27
CA ALA A 306 -13.56 -35.77 -14.38
C ALA A 306 -14.32 -34.93 -15.44
N THR A 307 -15.00 -33.87 -15.02
CA THR A 307 -15.74 -32.95 -15.93
C THR A 307 -14.78 -32.08 -16.74
N ILE A 308 -13.70 -31.61 -16.12
CA ILE A 308 -12.67 -30.83 -16.83
C ILE A 308 -11.77 -31.74 -17.66
N ALA A 309 -11.55 -33.00 -17.25
CA ALA A 309 -10.81 -34.01 -17.99
C ALA A 309 -11.50 -34.45 -19.30
N ASP A 310 -12.81 -34.24 -19.45
CA ASP A 310 -13.59 -34.65 -20.63
C ASP A 310 -13.12 -33.96 -21.94
N PRO A 311 -12.88 -34.70 -23.05
CA PRO A 311 -12.47 -34.14 -24.34
C PRO A 311 -13.46 -33.14 -24.95
N SER A 312 -14.73 -33.21 -24.53
CA SER A 312 -15.84 -32.39 -25.01
C SER A 312 -16.01 -31.10 -24.22
N PHE A 313 -15.15 -30.84 -23.23
CA PHE A 313 -15.22 -29.64 -22.39
C PHE A 313 -14.84 -28.39 -23.22
N PRO A 314 -15.75 -27.41 -23.41
CA PRO A 314 -15.51 -26.27 -24.28
C PRO A 314 -14.56 -25.26 -23.62
N PHE A 315 -13.38 -25.07 -24.22
CA PHE A 315 -12.36 -24.09 -23.81
C PHE A 315 -12.57 -22.70 -24.42
N ASP A 316 -13.75 -22.45 -24.98
CA ASP A 316 -14.09 -21.28 -25.80
C ASP A 316 -14.00 -19.94 -25.03
N ASN A 317 -13.79 -19.98 -23.71
CA ASN A 317 -13.66 -18.81 -22.85
C ASN A 317 -12.59 -19.00 -21.75
N ILE A 318 -11.33 -19.23 -22.17
CA ILE A 318 -10.15 -19.44 -21.30
C ILE A 318 -10.09 -18.39 -20.18
N ALA A 319 -10.27 -17.11 -20.49
CA ALA A 319 -10.23 -16.03 -19.51
C ALA A 319 -11.26 -16.19 -18.38
N ALA A 320 -12.49 -16.63 -18.69
CA ALA A 320 -13.52 -16.83 -17.68
C ALA A 320 -13.26 -18.07 -16.80
N ILE A 321 -12.54 -19.06 -17.33
CA ILE A 321 -12.19 -20.30 -16.61
C ILE A 321 -11.00 -20.02 -15.67
N THR A 322 -9.95 -19.39 -16.16
CA THR A 322 -8.73 -19.09 -15.37
C THR A 322 -8.97 -18.05 -14.27
N ASP A 323 -9.97 -17.19 -14.42
CA ASP A 323 -10.34 -16.18 -13.43
C ASP A 323 -11.26 -16.72 -12.32
N LYS A 324 -12.04 -17.77 -12.58
CA LYS A 324 -12.96 -18.39 -11.59
C LYS A 324 -12.35 -19.54 -10.80
N VAL A 325 -11.28 -20.15 -11.29
CA VAL A 325 -10.64 -21.31 -10.67
C VAL A 325 -9.48 -20.86 -9.78
N VAL A 326 -9.73 -20.80 -8.47
CA VAL A 326 -8.73 -20.39 -7.46
C VAL A 326 -7.93 -21.58 -6.92
N ASP A 327 -8.44 -22.80 -7.09
CA ASP A 327 -7.82 -24.01 -6.57
C ASP A 327 -6.70 -24.52 -7.49
N THR A 328 -5.55 -24.84 -6.90
CA THR A 328 -4.31 -25.20 -7.60
C THR A 328 -4.44 -26.51 -8.38
N SER A 329 -5.19 -27.49 -7.88
CA SER A 329 -5.36 -28.78 -8.57
C SER A 329 -6.08 -28.60 -9.91
N PHE A 330 -7.11 -27.75 -9.94
CA PHE A 330 -7.83 -27.43 -11.16
C PHE A 330 -7.00 -26.56 -12.13
N GLN A 331 -6.18 -25.64 -11.61
CA GLN A 331 -5.25 -24.87 -12.45
C GLN A 331 -4.23 -25.78 -13.15
N THR A 332 -3.68 -26.78 -12.46
CA THR A 332 -2.77 -27.78 -13.06
C THR A 332 -3.47 -28.58 -14.16
N ILE A 333 -4.73 -28.99 -13.96
CA ILE A 333 -5.50 -29.71 -14.98
C ILE A 333 -5.72 -28.83 -16.22
N ILE A 334 -6.10 -27.56 -16.03
CA ILE A 334 -6.28 -26.61 -17.13
C ILE A 334 -4.98 -26.46 -17.92
N LEU A 335 -3.85 -26.28 -17.24
CA LEU A 335 -2.56 -26.14 -17.92
C LEU A 335 -2.18 -27.40 -18.70
N ASN A 336 -2.36 -28.59 -18.10
CA ASN A 336 -2.10 -29.86 -18.77
C ASN A 336 -2.94 -30.03 -20.04
N LYS A 337 -4.19 -29.59 -20.02
CA LYS A 337 -5.05 -29.60 -21.21
C LYS A 337 -4.62 -28.61 -22.27
N LEU A 338 -4.23 -27.40 -21.89
CA LEU A 338 -3.70 -26.43 -22.83
C LEU A 338 -2.43 -26.96 -23.50
N ASN A 339 -1.55 -27.62 -22.75
CA ASN A 339 -0.37 -28.29 -23.31
C ASN A 339 -0.71 -29.44 -24.28
N GLN A 340 -1.84 -30.14 -24.09
CA GLN A 340 -2.32 -31.14 -25.04
C GLN A 340 -2.88 -30.51 -26.33
N LEU A 341 -3.59 -29.38 -26.21
CA LEU A 341 -4.13 -28.63 -27.35
C LEU A 341 -3.06 -27.90 -28.16
N PHE A 342 -1.99 -27.48 -27.48
CA PHE A 342 -0.86 -26.75 -28.06
C PHE A 342 0.45 -27.51 -27.83
N PRO A 343 0.66 -28.66 -28.51
CA PRO A 343 1.80 -29.54 -28.25
C PRO A 343 3.15 -28.89 -28.57
N THR A 344 3.17 -27.87 -29.44
CA THR A 344 4.37 -27.11 -29.79
C THR A 344 4.63 -25.93 -28.86
N GLY A 345 3.69 -25.60 -27.96
CA GLY A 345 3.77 -24.42 -27.09
C GLY A 345 2.61 -23.44 -27.25
N LEU A 346 2.37 -22.65 -26.20
CA LEU A 346 1.28 -21.68 -26.16
C LEU A 346 1.67 -20.37 -26.86
N PRO A 347 0.87 -19.87 -27.82
CA PRO A 347 1.14 -18.57 -28.45
C PRO A 347 0.84 -17.40 -27.48
N ASP A 348 1.44 -16.22 -27.73
CA ASP A 348 1.29 -15.00 -26.91
C ASP A 348 -0.18 -14.71 -26.53
N SER A 349 -1.10 -14.83 -27.48
CA SER A 349 -2.54 -14.59 -27.28
C SER A 349 -3.19 -15.51 -26.25
N VAL A 350 -2.69 -16.73 -26.08
CA VAL A 350 -3.20 -17.71 -25.10
C VAL A 350 -2.49 -17.50 -23.76
N VAL A 351 -1.19 -17.23 -23.78
CA VAL A 351 -0.39 -16.93 -22.57
C VAL A 351 -0.97 -15.73 -21.82
N GLN A 352 -1.40 -14.69 -22.54
CA GLN A 352 -2.05 -13.50 -21.96
C GLN A 352 -3.34 -13.82 -21.17
N LEU A 353 -4.01 -14.94 -21.45
CA LEU A 353 -5.29 -15.32 -20.84
C LEU A 353 -5.12 -16.31 -19.68
N LEU A 354 -3.90 -16.78 -19.41
CA LEU A 354 -3.64 -17.79 -18.39
C LEU A 354 -3.93 -17.30 -16.98
N GLY A 355 -3.73 -16.01 -16.70
CA GLY A 355 -4.00 -15.43 -15.39
C GLY A 355 -3.22 -16.14 -14.28
N SER A 356 -3.91 -16.92 -13.43
CA SER A 356 -3.28 -17.67 -12.32
C SER A 356 -2.74 -19.02 -12.75
N THR A 357 -3.28 -19.57 -13.83
CA THR A 357 -2.87 -20.87 -14.35
C THR A 357 -1.42 -20.85 -14.82
N SER A 358 -0.88 -19.69 -15.21
CA SER A 358 0.52 -19.55 -15.58
C SER A 358 1.48 -19.93 -14.44
N PHE A 359 1.08 -19.79 -13.17
CA PHE A 359 1.92 -20.16 -12.02
C PHE A 359 2.10 -21.66 -11.86
N MET A 360 1.26 -22.49 -12.47
CA MET A 360 1.41 -23.94 -12.43
C MET A 360 2.44 -24.45 -13.45
N ALA A 361 3.00 -23.56 -14.26
CA ALA A 361 3.91 -23.90 -15.32
C ALA A 361 5.31 -24.25 -14.80
N THR A 362 5.83 -25.34 -15.32
CA THR A 362 7.22 -25.74 -15.13
C THR A 362 8.15 -24.95 -16.06
N VAL A 363 9.46 -25.02 -15.82
CA VAL A 363 10.46 -24.44 -16.73
C VAL A 363 10.32 -25.02 -18.15
N ASP A 364 9.98 -26.30 -18.27
CA ASP A 364 9.77 -26.96 -19.56
C ASP A 364 8.54 -26.43 -20.28
N ASP A 365 7.45 -26.12 -19.56
CA ASP A 365 6.27 -25.47 -20.14
C ASP A 365 6.63 -24.08 -20.66
N ILE A 366 7.26 -23.25 -19.82
CA ILE A 366 7.66 -21.88 -20.14
C ILE A 366 8.60 -21.84 -21.35
N SER A 367 9.51 -22.81 -21.47
CA SER A 367 10.45 -22.89 -22.58
C SER A 367 9.76 -22.97 -23.95
N LYS A 368 8.55 -23.52 -23.99
CA LYS A 368 7.73 -23.70 -25.21
C LYS A 368 6.80 -22.51 -25.48
N TRP A 369 6.56 -21.63 -24.52
CA TRP A 369 5.62 -20.53 -24.71
C TRP A 369 6.20 -19.42 -25.58
N ASP A 370 5.34 -18.75 -26.34
CA ASP A 370 5.66 -17.49 -27.01
C ASP A 370 5.40 -16.34 -26.03
N ILE A 371 6.50 -15.80 -25.48
CA ILE A 371 6.49 -14.59 -24.66
C ILE A 371 7.25 -13.52 -25.45
N THR A 372 6.70 -13.12 -26.60
CA THR A 372 7.41 -12.23 -27.53
C THR A 372 7.06 -10.77 -27.34
N THR A 373 5.86 -10.48 -26.80
CA THR A 373 5.33 -9.11 -26.66
C THR A 373 5.30 -8.62 -25.22
N ILE A 374 5.44 -7.30 -25.04
CA ILE A 374 5.36 -6.65 -23.72
C ILE A 374 3.97 -6.81 -23.07
N ASP A 375 2.90 -6.94 -23.86
CA ASP A 375 1.57 -7.22 -23.34
C ASP A 375 1.50 -8.61 -22.67
N THR A 376 2.14 -9.61 -23.28
CA THR A 376 2.28 -10.95 -22.69
C THR A 376 3.13 -10.92 -21.43
N LEU A 377 4.30 -10.27 -21.47
CA LEU A 377 5.15 -10.13 -20.28
C LEU A 377 4.38 -9.42 -19.15
N SER A 378 3.71 -8.30 -19.45
CA SER A 378 2.93 -7.55 -18.46
C SER A 378 1.77 -8.35 -17.87
N SER A 379 1.14 -9.23 -18.65
CA SER A 379 0.07 -10.10 -18.15
C SER A 379 0.59 -11.10 -17.10
N LEU A 380 1.80 -11.62 -17.30
CA LEU A 380 2.46 -12.57 -16.39
C LEU A 380 2.97 -11.88 -15.11
N MET A 381 3.29 -10.59 -15.15
CA MET A 381 3.84 -9.82 -14.01
C MET A 381 2.78 -9.24 -13.06
N SER A 382 1.50 -9.59 -13.21
CA SER A 382 0.41 -8.97 -12.45
C SER A 382 0.40 -9.40 -10.96
N PRO A 383 0.40 -8.47 -9.97
CA PRO A 383 0.65 -8.74 -8.55
C PRO A 383 -0.45 -9.44 -7.75
N ASN A 384 -1.62 -9.76 -8.33
CA ASN A 384 -2.78 -10.27 -7.60
C ASN A 384 -2.71 -11.78 -7.22
N LYS A 385 -1.55 -12.45 -7.32
CA LYS A 385 -1.52 -13.92 -7.42
C LYS A 385 -0.29 -14.61 -6.80
N GLY A 386 -0.18 -14.59 -5.47
CA GLY A 386 0.61 -15.58 -4.71
C GLY A 386 2.13 -15.32 -4.61
N ASN A 387 2.84 -16.27 -4.00
CA ASN A 387 4.30 -16.20 -3.77
C ASN A 387 5.06 -16.99 -4.85
N TRP A 388 6.21 -16.45 -5.21
CA TRP A 388 6.83 -16.42 -6.54
C TRP A 388 8.02 -17.38 -6.66
N THR A 389 8.22 -18.05 -7.80
CA THR A 389 9.42 -18.90 -8.07
C THR A 389 9.89 -18.92 -9.54
N SER A 390 9.17 -18.33 -10.50
CA SER A 390 9.43 -18.52 -11.94
C SER A 390 9.53 -17.23 -12.76
N GLU A 391 9.59 -16.07 -12.09
CA GLU A 391 9.49 -14.74 -12.72
C GLU A 391 10.72 -14.45 -13.58
N GLN A 392 11.89 -14.87 -13.09
CA GLN A 392 13.14 -14.80 -13.86
C GLN A 392 12.99 -15.53 -15.19
N GLN A 393 12.32 -16.70 -15.23
CA GLN A 393 12.21 -17.50 -16.45
C GLN A 393 11.35 -16.81 -17.50
N TRP A 394 10.24 -16.18 -17.10
CA TRP A 394 9.39 -15.42 -18.03
C TRP A 394 10.12 -14.20 -18.62
N ILE A 395 10.84 -13.45 -17.77
CA ILE A 395 11.61 -12.28 -18.22
C ILE A 395 12.75 -12.72 -19.15
N MET A 396 13.50 -13.76 -18.79
CA MET A 396 14.58 -14.28 -19.63
C MET A 396 14.08 -14.85 -20.95
N LYS A 397 12.92 -15.52 -20.96
CA LYS A 397 12.27 -15.98 -22.19
C LYS A 397 11.90 -14.80 -23.11
N TYR A 398 11.34 -13.72 -22.56
CA TYR A 398 11.07 -12.49 -23.31
C TYR A 398 12.34 -11.86 -23.89
N LEU A 399 13.40 -11.76 -23.09
CA LEU A 399 14.69 -11.17 -23.49
C LEU A 399 15.47 -12.05 -24.48
N SER A 400 15.11 -13.32 -24.65
CA SER A 400 15.74 -14.22 -25.64
C SER A 400 15.29 -13.94 -27.08
N VAL A 401 14.19 -13.19 -27.25
CA VAL A 401 13.68 -12.80 -28.56
C VAL A 401 14.50 -11.63 -29.10
N GLU A 402 14.96 -11.75 -30.34
CA GLU A 402 15.76 -10.72 -30.99
C GLU A 402 15.02 -9.37 -31.02
N GLY A 403 15.70 -8.30 -30.58
CA GLY A 403 15.15 -6.94 -30.50
C GLY A 403 14.51 -6.59 -29.15
N ASN A 404 14.19 -7.57 -28.31
CA ASN A 404 13.67 -7.30 -26.97
C ASN A 404 14.80 -6.86 -26.02
N THR A 405 14.55 -5.81 -25.24
CA THR A 405 15.51 -5.24 -24.28
C THR A 405 14.80 -4.78 -23.01
N LEU A 406 15.54 -4.50 -21.94
CA LEU A 406 14.97 -3.87 -20.73
C LEU A 406 14.80 -2.36 -20.94
N GLY A 407 13.84 -1.99 -21.78
CA GLY A 407 13.39 -0.62 -22.00
C GLY A 407 12.51 -0.10 -20.88
N THR A 408 12.10 1.17 -21.01
CA THR A 408 11.23 1.81 -20.01
C THR A 408 9.90 1.07 -19.81
N ALA A 409 9.36 0.49 -20.87
CA ALA A 409 8.10 -0.26 -20.85
C ALA A 409 8.22 -1.55 -20.04
N GLU A 410 9.29 -2.29 -20.29
CA GLU A 410 9.64 -3.52 -19.62
C GLU A 410 9.88 -3.27 -18.14
N LEU A 411 10.65 -2.25 -17.78
CA LEU A 411 10.89 -1.86 -16.38
C LEU A 411 9.58 -1.56 -15.65
N ASN A 412 8.67 -0.85 -16.30
CA ASN A 412 7.34 -0.53 -15.76
C ASN A 412 6.43 -1.75 -15.62
N ALA A 413 6.61 -2.78 -16.46
CA ALA A 413 5.84 -4.01 -16.43
C ALA A 413 6.36 -4.99 -15.36
N ILE A 414 7.68 -5.17 -15.24
CA ILE A 414 8.28 -6.14 -14.31
C ILE A 414 8.33 -5.63 -12.86
N GLY A 415 8.46 -4.31 -12.65
CA GLY A 415 8.43 -3.70 -11.32
C GLY A 415 9.42 -4.33 -10.33
N SER A 416 8.92 -4.85 -9.20
CA SER A 416 9.75 -5.48 -8.15
C SER A 416 10.42 -6.79 -8.59
N ASN A 417 9.92 -7.43 -9.65
CA ASN A 417 10.52 -8.66 -10.19
C ASN A 417 11.86 -8.40 -10.88
N LEU A 418 12.25 -7.13 -11.06
CA LEU A 418 13.60 -6.74 -11.45
C LEU A 418 14.69 -7.42 -10.58
N CYS A 419 14.42 -7.59 -9.29
CA CYS A 419 15.36 -8.20 -8.35
C CYS A 419 15.54 -9.72 -8.55
N SER A 420 14.78 -10.36 -9.44
CA SER A 420 15.01 -11.76 -9.82
C SER A 420 16.06 -11.92 -10.93
N LEU A 421 16.56 -10.81 -11.50
CA LEU A 421 17.50 -10.84 -12.63
C LEU A 421 18.96 -10.78 -12.17
N ASP A 422 19.82 -11.45 -12.92
CA ASP A 422 21.26 -11.40 -12.68
C ASP A 422 21.82 -10.00 -12.95
N VAL A 423 22.91 -9.66 -12.24
CA VAL A 423 23.58 -8.36 -12.35
C VAL A 423 24.02 -8.06 -13.79
N SER A 424 24.43 -9.07 -14.57
CA SER A 424 24.78 -8.92 -15.98
C SER A 424 23.61 -8.42 -16.83
N VAL A 425 22.41 -8.95 -16.58
CA VAL A 425 21.17 -8.53 -17.26
C VAL A 425 20.78 -7.13 -16.81
N LEU A 426 20.85 -6.83 -15.51
CA LEU A 426 20.57 -5.49 -14.99
C LEU A 426 21.49 -4.42 -15.59
N ASN A 427 22.77 -4.73 -15.82
CA ASN A 427 23.72 -3.81 -16.44
C ASN A 427 23.42 -3.47 -17.91
N THR A 428 22.48 -4.17 -18.56
CA THR A 428 22.02 -3.82 -19.92
C THR A 428 21.06 -2.64 -19.92
N ILE A 429 20.50 -2.26 -18.76
CA ILE A 429 19.58 -1.15 -18.63
C ILE A 429 20.33 0.17 -18.86
N THR A 430 19.82 1.00 -19.77
CA THR A 430 20.40 2.32 -20.01
C THR A 430 19.97 3.32 -18.95
N ALA A 431 20.80 4.34 -18.72
CA ALA A 431 20.49 5.42 -17.79
C ALA A 431 19.20 6.17 -18.16
N ASP A 432 18.92 6.39 -19.45
CA ASP A 432 17.67 7.03 -19.90
C ASP A 432 16.45 6.17 -19.60
N ASN A 433 16.51 4.86 -19.90
CA ASN A 433 15.40 3.95 -19.65
C ASN A 433 15.05 3.86 -18.15
N LEU A 434 16.07 3.79 -17.29
CA LEU A 434 15.86 3.75 -15.84
C LEU A 434 15.28 5.08 -15.33
N GLY A 435 15.76 6.22 -15.83
CA GLY A 435 15.28 7.54 -15.41
C GLY A 435 13.83 7.81 -15.79
N ARG A 436 13.37 7.24 -16.91
CA ARG A 436 12.00 7.35 -17.41
C ARG A 436 11.07 6.26 -16.89
N ALA A 437 11.60 5.28 -16.17
CA ALA A 437 10.77 4.26 -15.53
C ALA A 437 10.04 4.85 -14.31
N LYS A 438 8.95 4.19 -13.95
CA LYS A 438 8.28 4.41 -12.67
C LYS A 438 9.26 4.00 -11.55
N PRO A 439 9.19 4.68 -10.40
CA PRO A 439 9.87 4.25 -9.19
C PRO A 439 9.63 2.77 -8.89
N MET A 440 10.71 2.01 -8.68
CA MET A 440 10.66 0.56 -8.44
C MET A 440 11.02 0.26 -6.99
N ASN A 441 10.33 -0.71 -6.40
CA ASN A 441 10.72 -1.23 -5.09
C ASN A 441 11.85 -2.26 -5.27
N ILE A 442 13.06 -1.89 -4.82
CA ILE A 442 14.24 -2.76 -4.88
C ILE A 442 14.61 -3.37 -3.52
N SER A 443 13.69 -3.39 -2.55
CA SER A 443 13.99 -3.87 -1.19
C SER A 443 14.51 -5.30 -1.15
N SER A 444 13.97 -6.17 -2.02
CA SER A 444 14.33 -7.59 -2.17
C SER A 444 15.65 -7.83 -2.90
N CYS A 445 16.22 -6.84 -3.58
CA CYS A 445 17.47 -6.99 -4.33
C CYS A 445 18.67 -7.26 -3.41
N SER A 446 19.62 -8.06 -3.91
CA SER A 446 20.94 -8.26 -3.32
C SER A 446 21.75 -6.96 -3.31
N ILE A 447 22.87 -6.97 -2.58
CA ILE A 447 23.77 -5.81 -2.48
C ILE A 447 24.37 -5.49 -3.86
N GLU A 448 24.75 -6.51 -4.62
CA GLU A 448 25.36 -6.40 -5.94
C GLU A 448 24.36 -5.83 -6.95
N GLN A 449 23.11 -6.31 -6.93
CA GLN A 449 22.02 -5.79 -7.75
C GLN A 449 21.73 -4.32 -7.42
N LYS A 450 21.65 -3.97 -6.13
CA LYS A 450 21.46 -2.58 -5.68
C LYS A 450 22.60 -1.67 -6.15
N SER A 451 23.84 -2.15 -6.07
CA SER A 451 25.03 -1.40 -6.54
C SER A 451 24.98 -1.12 -8.05
N ALA A 452 24.61 -2.12 -8.86
CA ALA A 452 24.44 -1.96 -10.30
C ALA A 452 23.35 -0.92 -10.64
N LEU A 453 22.17 -1.07 -10.04
CA LEU A 453 21.05 -0.14 -10.24
C LEU A 453 21.37 1.28 -9.76
N TYR A 454 22.08 1.42 -8.64
CA TYR A 454 22.55 2.71 -8.13
C TYR A 454 23.50 3.40 -9.13
N SER A 455 24.45 2.67 -9.72
CA SER A 455 25.37 3.23 -10.72
C SER A 455 24.62 3.79 -11.93
N ILE A 456 23.64 3.04 -12.44
CA ILE A 456 22.79 3.44 -13.57
C ILE A 456 21.94 4.66 -13.19
N ALA A 457 21.30 4.65 -12.01
CA ALA A 457 20.49 5.76 -11.50
C ALA A 457 21.32 7.04 -11.28
N ASN A 458 22.52 6.93 -10.71
CA ASN A 458 23.42 8.05 -10.50
C ASN A 458 23.85 8.71 -11.82
N SER A 459 24.02 7.92 -12.88
CA SER A 459 24.26 8.42 -14.23
C SER A 459 23.01 9.12 -14.78
N SER A 460 21.84 8.47 -14.65
CA SER A 460 20.54 8.97 -15.11
C SER A 460 20.18 10.34 -14.52
N PHE A 461 20.34 10.51 -13.21
CA PHE A 461 19.95 11.73 -12.50
C PHE A 461 21.08 12.75 -12.38
N SER A 462 22.19 12.56 -13.10
CA SER A 462 23.37 13.43 -13.01
C SER A 462 23.10 14.91 -13.30
N SER A 463 22.11 15.22 -14.13
CA SER A 463 21.67 16.60 -14.44
C SER A 463 21.10 17.34 -13.22
N GLN A 464 20.58 16.61 -12.23
CA GLN A 464 19.93 17.19 -11.05
C GLN A 464 20.90 17.46 -9.89
N ARG A 465 22.21 17.18 -10.06
CA ARG A 465 23.22 17.37 -8.99
C ARG A 465 23.32 18.80 -8.46
N ASN A 466 22.89 19.80 -9.25
CA ASN A 466 22.87 21.20 -8.84
C ASN A 466 21.76 21.51 -7.83
N ASP A 467 20.73 20.66 -7.72
CA ASP A 467 19.75 20.67 -6.65
C ASP A 467 19.90 19.39 -5.81
N PRO A 468 20.67 19.45 -4.71
CA PRO A 468 20.91 18.28 -3.87
C PRO A 468 19.65 17.64 -3.29
N THR A 469 18.59 18.44 -3.07
CA THR A 469 17.33 17.93 -2.50
C THR A 469 16.61 17.08 -3.54
N THR A 470 16.43 17.62 -4.73
CA THR A 470 15.82 16.92 -5.86
C THR A 470 16.62 15.68 -6.24
N PHE A 471 17.95 15.79 -6.35
CA PHE A 471 18.82 14.66 -6.66
C PHE A 471 18.65 13.53 -5.64
N TYR A 472 18.67 13.88 -4.34
CA TYR A 472 18.48 12.90 -3.28
C TYR A 472 17.12 12.20 -3.38
N GLN A 473 16.04 12.95 -3.62
CA GLN A 473 14.69 12.41 -3.77
C GLN A 473 14.57 11.41 -4.92
N LEU A 474 15.27 11.65 -6.04
CA LEU A 474 15.28 10.75 -7.19
C LEU A 474 16.13 9.50 -6.92
N ILE A 475 17.30 9.66 -6.28
CA ILE A 475 18.23 8.56 -6.08
C ILE A 475 17.94 7.71 -4.84
N SER A 476 17.14 8.20 -3.88
CA SER A 476 16.96 7.56 -2.57
C SER A 476 16.46 6.12 -2.63
N LEU A 477 15.66 5.78 -3.65
CA LEU A 477 15.16 4.41 -3.85
C LEU A 477 16.26 3.43 -4.23
N TYR A 478 17.35 3.92 -4.81
CA TYR A 478 18.50 3.14 -5.26
C TYR A 478 19.65 3.12 -4.24
N LEU A 479 19.53 3.88 -3.14
CA LEU A 479 20.49 3.86 -2.05
C LEU A 479 20.31 2.57 -1.23
N GLY A 480 21.05 1.52 -1.59
CA GLY A 480 21.18 0.33 -0.73
C GLY A 480 21.77 0.68 0.64
N ASN A 481 21.66 -0.24 1.61
CA ASN A 481 22.20 -0.08 2.97
C ASN A 481 23.71 0.25 3.02
N THR A 482 24.46 -0.04 1.94
CA THR A 482 25.90 0.24 1.79
C THR A 482 26.22 1.69 1.40
N HIS A 483 25.34 2.37 0.68
CA HIS A 483 25.49 3.79 0.29
C HIS A 483 24.87 4.76 1.31
N PHE A 484 24.16 4.23 2.30
CA PHE A 484 23.69 5.00 3.45
C PHE A 484 24.87 5.70 4.15
N PHE A 485 26.02 5.03 4.30
CA PHE A 485 27.18 5.57 5.03
C PHE A 485 27.98 6.66 4.29
N THR A 486 27.95 6.67 2.96
CA THR A 486 28.68 7.66 2.15
C THR A 486 27.90 8.96 2.01
N TYR A 487 26.56 8.90 1.91
CA TYR A 487 25.71 10.09 2.00
C TYR A 487 25.36 10.47 3.44
N SER A 488 25.63 9.61 4.43
CA SER A 488 25.35 9.94 5.83
C SER A 488 26.28 10.95 6.44
N GLN A 489 27.52 11.06 5.96
CA GLN A 489 28.45 12.04 6.48
C GLN A 489 28.20 13.47 5.98
N VAL A 490 27.43 13.64 4.89
CA VAL A 490 27.13 14.98 4.35
C VAL A 490 25.64 15.35 4.49
N TYR A 491 24.69 14.40 4.47
CA TYR A 491 23.26 14.72 4.41
C TYR A 491 22.34 13.93 5.37
N VAL A 492 22.79 12.83 5.99
CA VAL A 492 22.00 12.11 7.04
C VAL A 492 22.17 12.74 8.43
N SER A 493 22.90 13.86 8.54
CA SER A 493 22.93 14.62 9.78
C SER A 493 21.55 15.11 10.26
N ILE A 494 20.44 14.95 9.51
CA ILE A 494 19.13 15.50 9.91
C ILE A 494 18.08 14.40 10.18
N ASP A 495 18.03 13.30 9.41
CA ASP A 495 17.14 12.18 9.72
C ASP A 495 17.66 11.34 10.90
N CYS A 496 18.98 11.21 11.07
CA CYS A 496 19.55 10.63 12.29
C CYS A 496 19.40 11.54 13.50
N ILE A 497 19.25 12.87 13.37
CA ILE A 497 19.06 13.74 14.55
C ILE A 497 17.70 13.47 15.21
N SER A 498 16.64 13.18 14.46
CA SER A 498 15.36 12.74 15.06
C SER A 498 15.47 11.38 15.74
N PHE A 499 16.30 10.46 15.21
CA PHE A 499 16.54 9.14 15.79
C PHE A 499 17.44 9.22 17.05
N CYS A 500 18.46 10.08 17.05
CA CYS A 500 19.39 10.28 18.15
C CYS A 500 18.86 11.19 19.26
N TRP A 501 17.88 12.06 19.00
CA TRP A 501 17.28 12.90 20.06
C TRP A 501 16.39 12.11 21.02
N ASN A 502 15.85 10.96 20.60
CA ASN A 502 14.95 10.17 21.45
C ASN A 502 15.67 9.16 22.36
N THR A 503 16.99 8.98 22.21
CA THR A 503 17.80 8.10 23.07
C THR A 503 18.52 8.85 24.19
N HIS A 504 18.57 10.19 24.17
CA HIS A 504 19.21 10.99 25.21
C HIS A 504 18.20 11.61 26.19
N THR A 505 17.57 10.77 26.99
CA THR A 505 17.04 11.16 28.30
C THR A 505 17.60 10.29 29.42
N HIS A 506 18.88 9.91 29.38
CA HIS A 506 19.63 9.48 30.58
C HIS A 506 21.14 9.73 30.38
N THR A 507 21.65 10.78 31.02
CA THR A 507 23.03 11.02 31.53
C THR A 507 24.26 10.52 30.75
N GLY A 508 25.14 11.43 30.33
CA GLY A 508 26.57 11.15 30.07
C GLY A 508 27.17 11.95 28.91
N GLU A 509 28.14 12.82 29.21
CA GLU A 509 28.88 13.71 28.29
C GLU A 509 29.65 12.97 27.18
N PHE A 510 29.74 13.58 25.99
CA PHE A 510 30.84 13.35 25.05
C PHE A 510 31.24 14.68 24.38
N THR A 511 32.51 15.07 24.57
CA THR A 511 33.19 16.18 23.88
C THR A 511 33.61 15.74 22.47
N PRO A 512 33.32 16.53 21.40
CA PRO A 512 33.84 16.23 20.07
C PRO A 512 35.24 16.84 19.88
N ALA A 513 36.24 15.99 19.69
CA ALA A 513 37.56 16.39 19.20
C ALA A 513 37.47 16.71 17.70
N ILE A 514 37.49 18.00 17.37
CA ILE A 514 37.62 18.51 15.99
C ILE A 514 39.07 18.31 15.56
N ARG A 515 39.32 17.45 14.56
CA ARG A 515 40.62 17.40 13.87
C ARG A 515 40.47 18.11 12.52
N HIS A 516 41.00 19.32 12.43
CA HIS A 516 41.11 20.09 11.19
C HIS A 516 42.01 19.34 10.19
N GLY A 517 41.49 19.08 9.00
CA GLY A 517 42.25 18.66 7.82
C GLY A 517 42.16 19.76 6.77
N SER A 518 43.24 20.52 6.65
CA SER A 518 43.47 21.65 5.75
C SER A 518 43.41 21.28 4.27
N ALA A 519 42.86 22.19 3.48
CA ALA A 519 42.93 22.21 2.02
C ALA A 519 44.39 22.27 1.52
N GLY A 520 44.66 21.59 0.41
CA GLY A 520 45.95 21.66 -0.28
C GLY A 520 45.87 21.03 -1.68
N GLN A 521 45.70 21.93 -2.66
CA GLN A 521 45.89 21.85 -4.12
C GLN A 521 45.21 20.73 -4.93
#